data_AF-A0A7S2V3G5-F1
#
_entry.id   AF-A0A7S2V3G5-F1
#
_cell.length_a   1.000
_cell.length_b   1.000
_cell.length_c   1.000
_cell.angle_alpha   90.00
_cell.angle_beta   90.00
_cell.angle_gamma   90.00
#
_symmetry.space_group_name_H-M   'P 1'
#
loop_
_entity.id
_entity.type
_entity.pdbx_description
1 polymer ?
#
loop_
_entity_poly.entity_id
_entity_poly.type
_entity_poly.pdbx_seq_one_letter_code
_entity_poly.pdbx_strand_id
1 'polypeptide(L)'
;MHMSDEQWSEAYNEFYEGFRAYQEAGNSRAKDCLKYVVLANMLALSDINPFAAREAKVYQDAQEILGMMELRAAYDASDLGRFERTLRDRRNRILDDPFIMAYVAPLRQRMREQVVLRLCRPYKCILLKTLAKELAQEVQEVEKIVVAMILDGRLSGKIDQIAQALLLNKSFGSTAGSSSSETGSALTLSSNTKKYDALNQWTASVESLSQCIGERMQQN
;
A
#
# COMPACT_ATOMS: atom_id res chain seq x y z
N MET A 1 1.58 20.64 5.67
CA MET A 1 2.79 20.09 5.02
C MET A 1 2.40 18.68 4.62
N HIS A 2 2.52 18.30 3.35
CA HIS A 2 1.88 17.09 2.81
C HIS A 2 2.19 15.79 3.58
N MET A 3 3.37 15.70 4.22
CA MET A 3 3.72 14.58 5.10
C MET A 3 2.91 14.48 6.41
N SER A 4 2.42 15.59 6.95
CA SER A 4 1.57 15.60 8.16
C SER A 4 0.13 15.20 7.84
N ASP A 5 -0.32 15.46 6.61
CA ASP A 5 -1.67 15.20 6.12
C ASP A 5 -1.78 13.83 5.43
N GLU A 6 -0.76 12.98 5.57
CA GLU A 6 -0.64 11.64 4.96
C GLU A 6 -0.74 11.61 3.42
N GLN A 7 -0.46 12.75 2.76
CA GLN A 7 -0.42 12.90 1.31
C GLN A 7 0.98 12.55 0.78
N TRP A 8 1.30 11.26 0.75
CA TRP A 8 2.65 10.75 0.48
C TRP A 8 3.14 11.03 -0.96
N SER A 9 2.24 10.99 -1.94
CA SER A 9 2.55 11.24 -3.36
C SER A 9 2.94 12.69 -3.62
N GLU A 10 2.18 13.62 -3.08
CA GLU A 10 2.39 15.06 -3.18
C GLU A 10 3.66 15.45 -2.43
N ALA A 11 3.85 14.91 -1.22
CA ALA A 11 5.07 15.08 -0.45
C ALA A 11 6.32 14.61 -1.20
N TYR A 12 6.25 13.45 -1.87
CA TYR A 12 7.35 12.95 -2.69
C TYR A 12 7.75 13.94 -3.79
N ASN A 13 6.76 14.49 -4.51
CA ASN A 13 7.03 15.46 -5.58
C ASN A 13 7.66 16.74 -5.03
N GLU A 14 7.13 17.29 -3.94
CA GLU A 14 7.66 18.51 -3.30
C GLU A 14 9.10 18.31 -2.80
N PHE A 15 9.40 17.19 -2.14
CA PHE A 15 10.76 16.88 -1.71
C PHE A 15 11.71 16.66 -2.88
N TYR A 16 11.22 16.08 -3.97
CA TYR A 16 12.05 15.80 -5.14
C TYR A 16 12.40 17.09 -5.90
N GLU A 17 11.45 18.01 -6.04
CA GLU A 17 11.72 19.36 -6.57
C GLU A 17 12.68 20.13 -5.67
N GLY A 18 12.47 20.10 -4.35
CA GLY A 18 13.37 20.70 -3.37
C GLY A 18 14.79 20.11 -3.44
N PHE A 19 14.91 18.79 -3.59
CA PHE A 19 16.19 18.11 -3.77
C PHE A 19 16.94 18.62 -5.01
N ARG A 20 16.28 18.73 -6.17
CA ARG A 20 16.89 19.29 -7.39
C ARG A 20 17.39 20.71 -7.17
N ALA A 21 16.55 21.57 -6.58
CA ALA A 21 16.94 22.96 -6.31
C ALA A 21 18.15 23.07 -5.37
N TYR A 22 18.20 22.25 -4.30
CA TYR A 22 19.35 22.23 -3.40
C TYR A 22 20.63 21.70 -4.05
N GLN A 23 20.49 20.74 -4.96
CA GLN A 23 21.63 20.19 -5.68
C GLN A 23 22.19 21.19 -6.70
N GLU A 24 21.34 21.88 -7.46
CA GLU A 24 21.73 22.95 -8.39
C GLU A 24 22.42 24.11 -7.66
N ALA A 25 21.94 24.43 -6.44
CA ALA A 25 22.55 25.43 -5.58
C ALA A 25 23.83 24.95 -4.86
N GLY A 26 24.20 23.67 -4.96
CA GLY A 26 25.37 23.09 -4.29
C GLY A 26 25.26 23.05 -2.76
N ASN A 27 24.04 23.04 -2.21
CA ASN A 27 23.81 23.07 -0.77
C ASN A 27 23.99 21.66 -0.15
N SER A 28 24.68 21.58 1.00
CA SER A 28 24.86 20.33 1.75
C SER A 28 23.55 19.68 2.20
N ARG A 29 22.47 20.47 2.31
CA ARG A 29 21.11 19.99 2.63
C ARG A 29 20.51 19.09 1.56
N ALA A 30 21.05 19.06 0.35
CA ALA A 30 20.61 18.14 -0.70
C ALA A 30 20.66 16.67 -0.22
N LYS A 31 21.66 16.31 0.60
CA LYS A 31 21.76 14.98 1.21
C LYS A 31 20.56 14.68 2.13
N ASP A 32 20.14 15.65 2.93
CA ASP A 32 19.02 15.48 3.86
C ASP A 32 17.68 15.39 3.12
N CYS A 33 17.47 16.24 2.12
CA CYS A 33 16.31 16.14 1.24
C CYS A 33 16.23 14.79 0.52
N LEU A 34 17.36 14.23 0.08
CA LEU A 34 17.37 12.91 -0.56
C LEU A 34 16.86 11.80 0.39
N LYS A 35 17.19 11.87 1.69
CA LYS A 35 16.65 10.94 2.70
C LYS A 35 15.13 11.05 2.78
N TYR A 36 14.59 12.27 2.75
CA TYR A 36 13.14 12.52 2.82
C TYR A 36 12.42 12.08 1.55
N VAL A 37 13.02 12.28 0.37
CA VAL A 37 12.51 11.75 -0.91
C VAL A 37 12.35 10.23 -0.83
N VAL A 38 13.37 9.52 -0.35
CA VAL A 38 13.34 8.05 -0.26
C VAL A 38 12.28 7.58 0.73
N LEU A 39 12.18 8.23 1.89
CA LEU A 39 11.15 7.94 2.89
C LEU A 39 9.73 8.16 2.33
N ALA A 40 9.46 9.32 1.72
CA ALA A 40 8.17 9.64 1.14
C ALA A 40 7.81 8.65 0.02
N ASN A 41 8.80 8.26 -0.80
CA ASN A 41 8.59 7.27 -1.84
C ASN A 41 8.18 5.88 -1.30
N MET A 42 8.83 5.42 -0.23
CA MET A 42 8.48 4.15 0.43
C MET A 42 7.08 4.21 1.08
N LEU A 43 6.68 5.36 1.63
CA LEU A 43 5.34 5.55 2.19
C LEU A 43 4.26 5.64 1.12
N ALA A 44 4.58 6.24 -0.03
CA ALA A 44 3.70 6.38 -1.19
C ALA A 44 3.47 5.07 -1.97
N LEU A 45 4.13 3.96 -1.59
CA LEU A 45 4.06 2.67 -2.29
C LEU A 45 4.44 2.78 -3.79
N SER A 46 5.32 3.73 -4.14
CA SER A 46 5.69 3.97 -5.52
C SER A 46 6.83 3.04 -5.96
N ASP A 47 6.67 2.40 -7.13
CA ASP A 47 7.71 1.58 -7.74
C ASP A 47 8.86 2.42 -8.36
N ILE A 48 8.76 3.76 -8.31
CA ILE A 48 9.78 4.66 -8.85
C ILE A 48 11.03 4.56 -7.96
N ASN A 49 12.19 4.29 -8.59
CA ASN A 49 13.47 4.26 -7.89
C ASN A 49 14.03 5.70 -7.72
N PRO A 50 14.08 6.24 -6.50
CA PRO A 50 14.58 7.60 -6.23
C PRO A 50 16.09 7.75 -6.52
N PHE A 51 16.83 6.65 -6.54
CA PHE A 51 18.28 6.64 -6.80
C PHE A 51 18.65 6.48 -8.28
N ALA A 52 17.66 6.30 -9.17
CA ALA A 52 17.90 6.22 -10.61
C ALA A 52 18.36 7.56 -11.20
N ALA A 53 17.95 8.67 -10.57
CA ALA A 53 18.36 10.02 -10.89
C ALA A 53 19.90 10.15 -10.87
N ARG A 54 20.48 10.76 -11.90
CA ARG A 54 21.94 10.99 -11.99
C ARG A 54 22.42 11.82 -10.80
N GLU A 55 21.55 12.70 -10.34
CA GLU A 55 21.68 13.59 -9.21
C GLU A 55 21.92 12.84 -7.89
N ALA A 56 21.21 11.73 -7.69
CA ALA A 56 21.32 10.92 -6.49
C ALA A 56 22.61 10.06 -6.47
N LYS A 57 23.18 9.75 -7.64
CA LYS A 57 24.39 8.91 -7.74
C LYS A 57 25.61 9.54 -7.06
N VAL A 58 25.66 10.87 -6.99
CA VAL A 58 26.75 11.63 -6.37
C VAL A 58 26.85 11.36 -4.86
N TYR A 59 25.75 11.00 -4.21
CA TYR A 59 25.68 10.82 -2.76
C TYR A 59 25.74 9.35 -2.31
N GLN A 60 25.98 8.41 -3.24
CA GLN A 60 25.94 6.97 -2.95
C GLN A 60 26.99 6.52 -1.94
N ASP A 61 28.14 7.18 -1.85
CA ASP A 61 29.21 6.79 -0.92
C ASP A 61 28.94 7.21 0.53
N ALA A 62 27.94 8.07 0.76
CA ALA A 62 27.59 8.51 2.10
C ALA A 62 26.90 7.39 2.88
N GLN A 63 27.41 7.06 4.08
CA GLN A 63 26.88 5.96 4.90
C GLN A 63 25.37 6.09 5.19
N GLU A 64 24.87 7.31 5.41
CA GLU A 64 23.44 7.57 5.61
C GLU A 64 22.60 7.19 4.37
N ILE A 65 23.12 7.45 3.17
CA ILE A 65 22.45 7.15 1.90
C ILE A 65 22.54 5.67 1.58
N LEU A 66 23.67 5.02 1.86
CA LEU A 66 23.81 3.56 1.77
C LEU A 66 22.79 2.85 2.65
N GLY A 67 22.61 3.33 3.89
CA GLY A 67 21.57 2.82 4.78
C GLY A 67 20.17 2.95 4.20
N MET A 68 19.84 4.11 3.60
CA MET A 68 18.56 4.33 2.93
C MET A 68 18.37 3.47 1.67
N MET A 69 19.43 3.24 0.90
CA MET A 69 19.41 2.34 -0.25
C MET A 69 19.16 0.90 0.16
N GLU A 70 19.84 0.42 1.21
CA GLU A 70 19.60 -0.92 1.74
C GLU A 70 18.18 -1.06 2.30
N LEU A 71 17.69 -0.04 3.00
CA LEU A 71 16.34 0.00 3.54
C LEU A 71 15.29 -0.12 2.42
N ARG A 72 15.49 0.62 1.32
CA ARG A 72 14.65 0.53 0.14
C ARG A 72 14.75 -0.84 -0.53
N ALA A 73 15.94 -1.40 -0.69
CA ALA A 73 16.11 -2.73 -1.28
C ALA A 73 15.43 -3.82 -0.44
N ALA A 74 15.47 -3.72 0.89
CA ALA A 74 14.74 -4.61 1.78
C ALA A 74 13.22 -4.45 1.64
N TYR A 75 12.75 -3.22 1.44
CA TYR A 75 11.34 -2.91 1.18
C TYR A 75 10.84 -3.56 -0.12
N ASP A 76 11.57 -3.38 -1.23
CA ASP A 76 11.22 -3.95 -2.53
C ASP A 76 11.21 -5.49 -2.49
N ALA A 77 12.17 -6.11 -1.79
CA ALA A 77 12.21 -7.55 -1.56
C ALA A 77 11.12 -8.07 -0.59
N SER A 78 10.44 -7.15 0.12
CA SER A 78 9.54 -7.45 1.23
C SER A 78 10.19 -8.35 2.29
N ASP A 79 11.45 -8.04 2.65
CA ASP A 79 12.20 -8.74 3.70
C ASP A 79 12.18 -7.91 4.99
N LEU A 80 11.27 -8.27 5.91
CA LEU A 80 11.12 -7.61 7.20
C LEU A 80 12.37 -7.77 8.09
N GLY A 81 13.06 -8.91 7.99
CA GLY A 81 14.24 -9.19 8.81
C GLY A 81 15.41 -8.30 8.41
N ARG A 82 15.65 -8.14 7.11
CA ARG A 82 16.66 -7.22 6.60
C ARG A 82 16.31 -5.76 6.93
N PHE A 83 15.05 -5.38 6.75
CA PHE A 83 14.56 -4.03 7.06
C PHE A 83 14.81 -3.64 8.53
N GLU A 84 14.46 -4.52 9.48
CA GLU A 84 14.68 -4.29 10.91
C GLU A 84 16.17 -4.24 11.28
N ARG A 85 17.01 -5.04 10.62
CA ARG A 85 18.48 -4.99 10.84
C ARG A 85 19.06 -3.67 10.39
N THR A 86 18.68 -3.19 9.21
CA THR A 86 19.17 -1.91 8.66
C THR A 86 18.73 -0.71 9.51
N LEU A 87 17.51 -0.74 10.08
CA LEU A 87 17.05 0.30 11.02
C LEU A 87 17.78 0.26 12.37
N ARG A 88 18.14 -0.94 12.86
CA ARG A 88 18.88 -1.09 14.13
C ARG A 88 20.36 -0.75 14.01
N ASP A 89 20.90 -0.73 12.80
CA ASP A 89 22.31 -0.41 12.58
C ASP A 89 22.58 1.09 12.86
N ARG A 90 23.25 1.35 13.99
CA ARG A 90 23.65 2.70 14.41
C ARG A 90 24.67 3.34 13.47
N ARG A 91 25.37 2.56 12.63
CA ARG A 91 26.33 3.10 11.66
C ARG A 91 25.65 3.98 10.62
N ASN A 92 24.39 3.68 10.30
CA ASN A 92 23.65 4.38 9.25
C ASN A 92 23.05 5.71 9.72
N ARG A 93 23.02 5.98 11.04
CA ARG A 93 22.51 7.23 11.67
C ARG A 93 21.12 7.68 11.19
N ILE A 94 20.31 6.75 10.68
CA ILE A 94 18.98 7.04 10.11
C ILE A 94 18.02 7.53 11.20
N LEU A 95 18.09 6.91 12.38
CA LEU A 95 17.21 7.19 13.51
C LEU A 95 17.61 8.46 14.29
N ASP A 96 18.78 9.04 14.00
CA ASP A 96 19.24 10.25 14.66
C ASP A 96 18.49 11.50 14.14
N ASP A 97 17.85 11.40 12.97
CA ASP A 97 17.03 12.47 12.39
C ASP A 97 15.62 12.48 13.01
N PRO A 98 15.23 13.56 13.73
CA PRO A 98 13.92 13.66 14.37
C PRO A 98 12.75 13.59 13.38
N PHE A 99 12.93 14.09 12.16
CA PHE A 99 11.89 14.07 11.14
C PHE A 99 11.62 12.63 10.70
N ILE A 100 12.68 11.86 10.43
CA ILE A 100 12.55 10.47 9.99
C ILE A 100 11.95 9.62 11.10
N MET A 101 12.39 9.83 12.35
CA MET A 101 11.92 9.07 13.52
C MET A 101 10.40 9.10 13.68
N ALA A 102 9.75 10.24 13.40
CA ALA A 102 8.29 10.37 13.45
C ALA A 102 7.56 9.43 12.48
N TYR A 103 8.18 9.12 11.34
CA TYR A 103 7.58 8.32 10.26
C TYR A 103 8.05 6.85 10.23
N VAL A 104 8.97 6.45 11.12
CA VAL A 104 9.43 5.04 11.21
C VAL A 104 8.31 4.09 11.62
N ALA A 105 7.38 4.52 12.48
CA ALA A 105 6.25 3.68 12.89
C ALA A 105 5.27 3.42 11.73
N PRO A 106 4.77 4.45 11.01
CA PRO A 106 4.02 4.25 9.76
C PRO A 106 4.76 3.41 8.73
N LEU A 107 6.07 3.61 8.56
CA LEU A 107 6.86 2.85 7.59
C LEU A 107 6.93 1.36 7.95
N ARG A 108 7.11 1.01 9.23
CA ARG A 108 7.06 -0.39 9.69
C ARG A 108 5.70 -1.03 9.44
N GLN A 109 4.63 -0.28 9.65
CA GLN A 109 3.27 -0.75 9.36
C GLN A 109 3.09 -1.03 7.86
N ARG A 110 3.49 -0.10 6.99
CA ARG A 110 3.46 -0.29 5.52
C ARG A 110 4.29 -1.48 5.06
N MET A 111 5.46 -1.69 5.65
CA MET A 111 6.32 -2.85 5.35
C MET A 111 5.62 -4.17 5.69
N ARG A 112 4.96 -4.25 6.87
CA ARG A 112 4.20 -5.45 7.27
C ARG A 112 3.06 -5.75 6.30
N GLU A 113 2.32 -4.73 5.88
CA GLU A 113 1.25 -4.87 4.89
C GLU A 113 1.78 -5.40 3.55
N GLN A 114 2.92 -4.90 3.09
CA GLN A 114 3.58 -5.38 1.87
C GLN A 114 3.99 -6.85 1.97
N VAL A 115 4.56 -7.26 3.11
CA VAL A 115 4.91 -8.66 3.39
C VAL A 115 3.65 -9.54 3.36
N VAL A 116 2.54 -9.09 3.96
CA VAL A 116 1.26 -9.80 3.94
C VAL A 116 0.76 -9.98 2.50
N LEU A 117 0.79 -8.92 1.67
CA LEU A 117 0.38 -9.01 0.27
C LEU A 117 1.23 -10.05 -0.50
N ARG A 118 2.56 -10.00 -0.34
CA ARG A 118 3.47 -10.96 -0.97
C ARG A 118 3.17 -12.39 -0.53
N LEU A 119 2.98 -12.61 0.77
CA LEU A 119 2.68 -13.93 1.33
C LEU A 119 1.31 -14.44 0.88
N CYS A 120 0.30 -13.57 0.72
CA CYS A 120 -1.04 -13.96 0.33
C CYS A 120 -1.15 -14.35 -1.15
N ARG A 121 -0.32 -13.80 -2.05
CA ARG A 121 -0.39 -14.02 -3.51
C ARG A 121 -0.55 -15.49 -3.95
N PRO A 122 0.24 -16.46 -3.46
CA PRO A 122 0.11 -17.85 -3.90
C PRO A 122 -0.99 -18.67 -3.21
N TYR A 123 -1.56 -18.19 -2.09
CA TYR A 123 -2.50 -18.97 -1.29
C TYR A 123 -3.96 -18.57 -1.52
N LYS A 124 -4.87 -19.55 -1.40
CA LYS A 124 -6.31 -19.30 -1.31
C LYS A 124 -6.80 -19.21 0.14
N CYS A 125 -6.11 -19.90 1.04
CA CYS A 125 -6.38 -19.93 2.46
C CYS A 125 -5.04 -19.97 3.18
N ILE A 126 -4.86 -19.07 4.14
CA ILE A 126 -3.64 -18.99 4.95
C ILE A 126 -4.01 -18.87 6.43
N LEU A 127 -3.32 -19.64 7.28
CA LEU A 127 -3.51 -19.57 8.73
C LEU A 127 -2.89 -18.27 9.27
N LEU A 128 -3.63 -17.56 10.13
CA LEU A 128 -3.13 -16.37 10.82
C LEU A 128 -1.89 -16.67 11.66
N LYS A 129 -1.77 -17.88 12.21
CA LYS A 129 -0.58 -18.35 12.93
C LYS A 129 0.67 -18.39 12.04
N THR A 130 0.52 -18.72 10.76
CA THR A 130 1.65 -18.73 9.81
C THR A 130 2.08 -17.30 9.50
N LEU A 131 1.12 -16.40 9.26
CA LEU A 131 1.40 -14.97 9.09
C LEU A 131 2.08 -14.37 10.33
N ALA A 132 1.58 -14.68 11.53
CA ALA A 132 2.17 -14.23 12.80
C ALA A 132 3.64 -14.63 12.97
N LYS A 133 4.00 -15.85 12.56
CA LYS A 133 5.40 -16.31 12.57
C LYS A 133 6.28 -15.52 11.61
N GLU A 134 5.81 -15.30 10.38
CA GLU A 134 6.56 -14.56 9.35
C GLU A 134 6.70 -13.07 9.69
N LEU A 135 5.68 -12.46 10.30
CA LEU A 135 5.71 -11.06 10.73
C LEU A 135 6.37 -10.85 12.11
N ALA A 136 6.75 -11.93 12.80
CA ALA A 136 7.27 -11.91 14.16
C ALA A 136 6.40 -11.07 15.12
N GLN A 137 5.07 -11.24 15.03
CA GLN A 137 4.10 -10.48 15.81
C GLN A 137 2.99 -11.40 16.33
N GLU A 138 2.26 -10.96 17.35
CA GLU A 138 1.13 -11.72 17.89
C GLU A 138 0.00 -11.83 16.87
N VAL A 139 -0.73 -12.95 16.93
CA VAL A 139 -1.89 -13.25 16.07
C VAL A 139 -2.93 -12.14 16.12
N GLN A 140 -3.22 -11.58 17.30
CA GLN A 140 -4.19 -10.50 17.48
C GLN A 140 -3.82 -9.24 16.70
N GLU A 141 -2.54 -8.87 16.71
CA GLU A 141 -2.07 -7.68 16.00
C GLU A 141 -2.04 -7.93 14.49
N VAL A 142 -1.69 -9.15 14.04
CA VAL A 142 -1.79 -9.51 12.62
C VAL A 142 -3.23 -9.47 12.14
N GLU A 143 -4.19 -9.93 12.94
CA GLU A 143 -5.61 -9.83 12.63
C GLU A 143 -6.04 -8.38 12.41
N LYS A 144 -5.64 -7.44 13.29
CA LYS A 144 -5.92 -6.01 13.12
C LYS A 144 -5.36 -5.45 11.81
N ILE A 145 -4.12 -5.80 11.46
CA ILE A 145 -3.50 -5.38 10.20
C ILE A 145 -4.29 -5.92 9.01
N VAL A 146 -4.65 -7.20 9.02
CA VAL A 146 -5.42 -7.84 7.94
C VAL A 146 -6.81 -7.22 7.81
N VAL A 147 -7.50 -6.94 8.92
CA VAL A 147 -8.80 -6.25 8.92
C VAL A 147 -8.67 -4.87 8.29
N ALA A 148 -7.68 -4.07 8.69
CA ALA A 148 -7.43 -2.76 8.10
C ALA A 148 -7.20 -2.86 6.59
N MET A 149 -6.37 -3.81 6.14
CA MET A 149 -6.11 -4.03 4.71
C MET A 149 -7.34 -4.46 3.90
N ILE A 150 -8.27 -5.20 4.51
CA ILE A 150 -9.54 -5.58 3.88
C ILE A 150 -10.47 -4.37 3.78
N LEU A 151 -10.56 -3.56 4.83
CA LEU A 151 -11.36 -2.32 4.85
C LEU A 151 -10.83 -1.31 3.82
N ASP A 152 -9.52 -1.19 3.69
CA ASP A 152 -8.86 -0.34 2.69
C ASP A 152 -9.00 -0.87 1.25
N GLY A 153 -9.59 -2.06 1.07
CA GLY A 153 -9.77 -2.69 -0.25
C GLY A 153 -8.47 -3.20 -0.89
N ARG A 154 -7.34 -3.14 -0.18
CA ARG A 154 -6.02 -3.60 -0.65
C ARG A 154 -5.90 -5.12 -0.65
N LEU A 155 -6.66 -5.78 0.21
CA LEU A 155 -6.71 -7.23 0.34
C LEU A 155 -8.15 -7.72 0.20
N SER A 156 -8.44 -8.52 -0.83
CA SER A 156 -9.77 -9.11 -1.00
C SER A 156 -9.83 -10.46 -0.31
N GLY A 157 -10.47 -10.50 0.85
CA GLY A 157 -10.61 -11.72 1.63
C GLY A 157 -11.62 -11.63 2.76
N LYS A 158 -11.84 -12.76 3.43
CA LYS A 158 -12.66 -12.89 4.63
C LYS A 158 -11.86 -13.59 5.71
N ILE A 159 -12.03 -13.16 6.95
CA ILE A 159 -11.38 -13.80 8.10
C ILE A 159 -12.35 -14.82 8.67
N ASP A 160 -11.91 -16.08 8.76
CA ASP A 160 -12.58 -17.11 9.55
C ASP A 160 -11.94 -17.13 10.94
N GLN A 161 -12.67 -16.56 11.90
CA GLN A 161 -12.18 -16.41 13.27
C GLN A 161 -12.14 -17.74 14.04
N ILE A 162 -12.94 -18.74 13.64
CA ILE A 162 -12.98 -20.06 14.29
C ILE A 162 -11.78 -20.88 13.82
N ALA A 163 -11.56 -20.94 12.51
CA ALA A 163 -10.42 -21.63 11.91
C ALA A 163 -9.10 -20.84 12.05
N GLN A 164 -9.16 -19.57 12.46
CA GLN A 164 -8.02 -18.65 12.53
C GLN A 164 -7.30 -18.57 11.18
N ALA A 165 -8.08 -18.42 10.11
CA ALA A 165 -7.60 -18.47 8.74
C ALA A 165 -8.16 -17.30 7.91
N LEU A 166 -7.33 -16.79 7.02
CA LEU A 166 -7.69 -15.80 6.03
C LEU A 166 -8.03 -16.49 4.72
N LEU A 167 -9.28 -16.35 4.28
CA LEU A 167 -9.81 -16.84 3.02
C LEU A 167 -9.68 -15.74 1.98
N LEU A 168 -8.89 -15.97 0.94
CA LEU A 168 -8.60 -14.99 -0.11
C LEU A 168 -9.51 -15.23 -1.31
N ASN A 169 -10.15 -14.16 -1.78
CA ASN A 169 -10.91 -14.21 -3.03
C ASN A 169 -9.94 -14.05 -4.20
N LYS A 170 -10.02 -14.95 -5.19
CA LYS A 170 -9.03 -15.07 -6.28
C LYS A 170 -9.03 -13.92 -7.30
N SER A 171 -9.60 -12.76 -6.99
CA SER A 171 -9.61 -11.58 -7.87
C SER A 171 -8.38 -10.69 -7.63
N PHE A 172 -7.18 -11.23 -7.80
CA PHE A 172 -5.97 -10.39 -7.92
C PHE A 172 -5.66 -10.21 -9.41
N GLY A 173 -6.22 -9.15 -9.99
CA GLY A 173 -6.00 -8.74 -11.37
C GLY A 173 -5.90 -7.23 -11.46
N SER A 174 -4.67 -6.72 -11.33
CA SER A 174 -4.11 -5.46 -11.82
C SER A 174 -4.90 -4.15 -11.62
N THR A 175 -4.42 -3.29 -10.71
CA THR A 175 -4.61 -1.84 -10.80
C THR A 175 -3.25 -1.17 -10.96
N ALA A 176 -2.81 -1.00 -12.21
CA ALA A 176 -1.84 0.01 -12.62
C ALA A 176 -1.95 0.24 -14.15
N GLY A 177 -2.60 1.35 -14.54
CA GLY A 177 -2.29 2.12 -15.75
C GLY A 177 -2.51 1.53 -17.15
N SER A 178 -3.36 2.23 -17.93
CA SER A 178 -3.33 2.40 -19.39
C SER A 178 -4.14 1.43 -20.30
N SER A 179 -5.16 2.03 -20.93
CA SER A 179 -5.54 1.93 -22.34
C SER A 179 -5.56 0.56 -23.05
N SER A 180 -6.76 0.26 -23.54
CA SER A 180 -7.07 -0.45 -24.79
C SER A 180 -6.70 -1.94 -24.92
N SER A 181 -7.59 -2.62 -25.65
CA SER A 181 -7.50 -3.97 -26.20
C SER A 181 -7.77 -5.14 -25.24
N GLU A 182 -8.98 -5.67 -25.48
CA GLU A 182 -9.46 -7.02 -25.25
C GLU A 182 -8.36 -8.10 -25.33
N THR A 183 -8.37 -9.03 -24.37
CA THR A 183 -8.70 -10.46 -24.56
C THR A 183 -8.07 -11.29 -23.43
N GLY A 184 -8.83 -12.28 -22.93
CA GLY A 184 -8.23 -13.42 -22.24
C GLY A 184 -8.56 -13.62 -20.75
N SER A 185 -9.76 -14.15 -20.50
CA SER A 185 -9.96 -15.25 -19.53
C SER A 185 -9.89 -14.93 -18.01
N ALA A 186 -10.86 -14.13 -17.52
CA ALA A 186 -11.27 -14.14 -16.09
C ALA A 186 -12.72 -13.61 -15.89
N LEU A 187 -13.64 -13.93 -16.79
CA LEU A 187 -15.00 -13.35 -16.83
C LEU A 187 -16.08 -14.41 -16.56
N THR A 188 -16.32 -14.79 -15.30
CA THR A 188 -17.55 -15.54 -14.97
C THR A 188 -18.25 -15.17 -13.65
N LEU A 189 -17.61 -14.49 -12.70
CA LEU A 189 -18.30 -14.03 -11.47
C LEU A 189 -18.66 -12.54 -11.48
N SER A 190 -17.80 -11.64 -11.97
CA SER A 190 -18.05 -10.19 -11.98
C SER A 190 -19.19 -9.77 -12.94
N SER A 191 -19.34 -10.49 -14.06
CA SER A 191 -20.46 -10.33 -14.98
C SER A 191 -21.79 -10.77 -14.37
N ASN A 192 -21.77 -11.79 -13.51
CA ASN A 192 -22.98 -12.22 -12.79
C ASN A 192 -23.38 -11.21 -11.72
N THR A 193 -22.47 -10.70 -10.89
CA THR A 193 -22.83 -9.66 -9.90
C THR A 193 -23.40 -8.42 -10.55
N LYS A 194 -22.77 -7.89 -11.61
CA LYS A 194 -23.32 -6.74 -12.36
C LYS A 194 -24.68 -7.04 -12.99
N LYS A 195 -24.89 -8.27 -13.47
CA LYS A 195 -26.19 -8.71 -14.01
C LYS A 195 -27.26 -8.78 -12.91
N TYR A 196 -26.92 -9.34 -11.74
CA TYR A 196 -27.82 -9.41 -10.59
C TYR A 196 -28.09 -8.03 -9.98
N ASP A 197 -27.10 -7.13 -9.95
CA ASP A 197 -27.26 -5.75 -9.49
C ASP A 197 -28.18 -4.95 -10.43
N ALA A 198 -28.04 -5.12 -11.75
CA ALA A 198 -28.94 -4.52 -12.72
C ALA A 198 -30.37 -5.09 -12.63
N LEU A 199 -30.51 -6.40 -12.40
CA LEU A 199 -31.80 -7.04 -12.14
C LEU A 199 -32.45 -6.49 -10.87
N ASN A 200 -31.70 -6.34 -9.78
CA ASN A 200 -32.20 -5.79 -8.52
C ASN A 200 -32.63 -4.32 -8.67
N GLN A 201 -31.87 -3.50 -9.40
CA GLN A 201 -32.25 -2.11 -9.71
C GLN A 201 -33.54 -2.05 -10.54
N TRP A 202 -33.68 -2.96 -11.51
CA TRP A 202 -34.89 -3.05 -12.32
C TRP A 202 -36.10 -3.49 -11.49
N THR A 203 -35.96 -4.50 -10.62
CA THR A 203 -37.03 -4.94 -9.72
C THR A 203 -37.48 -3.81 -8.79
N ALA A 204 -36.53 -3.07 -8.18
CA ALA A 204 -36.86 -1.92 -7.34
C ALA A 204 -37.59 -0.81 -8.11
N SER A 205 -37.20 -0.57 -9.36
CA SER A 205 -37.87 0.39 -10.24
C SER A 205 -39.31 -0.02 -10.57
N VAL A 206 -39.54 -1.32 -10.81
CA VAL A 206 -40.89 -1.86 -11.08
C VAL A 206 -41.78 -1.82 -9.83
N GLU A 207 -41.24 -2.09 -8.64
CA GLU A 207 -41.97 -1.98 -7.37
C GLU A 207 -42.37 -0.54 -7.06
N SER A 208 -41.47 0.43 -7.24
CA SER A 208 -41.83 1.85 -7.06
C SER A 208 -42.91 2.33 -8.04
N LEU A 209 -42.90 1.84 -9.30
CA LEU A 209 -43.94 2.14 -10.27
C LEU A 209 -45.29 1.52 -9.89
N SER A 210 -45.30 0.27 -9.41
CA SER A 210 -46.53 -0.39 -8.99
C SER A 210 -47.18 0.31 -7.78
N GLN A 211 -46.36 0.78 -6.84
CA GLN A 211 -46.81 1.54 -5.68
C GLN A 211 -47.42 2.89 -6.08
N CYS A 212 -46.77 3.62 -7.01
CA CYS A 212 -47.27 4.90 -7.52
C CYS A 212 -48.60 4.75 -8.29
N ILE A 213 -48.76 3.66 -9.07
CA ILE A 213 -50.04 3.35 -9.74
C ILE A 213 -51.13 3.01 -8.71
N GLY A 214 -50.79 2.25 -7.65
CA GLY A 214 -51.72 1.90 -6.57
C GLY A 214 -52.25 3.12 -5.82
N GLU A 215 -51.38 4.06 -5.45
CA GLU A 215 -51.77 5.32 -4.79
C GLU A 215 -52.69 6.16 -5.67
N ARG A 216 -52.45 6.18 -6.99
CA ARG A 216 -53.26 6.94 -7.95
C ARG A 216 -54.64 6.32 -8.20
N MET A 217 -54.79 5.01 -8.01
CA MET A 217 -56.09 4.33 -8.07
C MET A 217 -56.93 4.48 -6.80
N GLN A 218 -56.32 4.76 -5.65
CA GLN A 218 -57.05 5.01 -4.38
C GLN A 218 -57.54 6.46 -4.22
N GLN A 219 -57.01 7.39 -5.02
CA GLN A 219 -57.40 8.81 -5.00
C GLN A 219 -58.56 9.16 -5.97
N ASN A 220 -59.01 8.20 -6.79
CA ASN A 220 -60.21 8.30 -7.63
C ASN A 220 -61.35 7.46 -7.03
#